data_AF-A0A143G329-F1
#
_entry.id   AF-A0A143G329-F1
#
_cell.length_a   1.000
_cell.length_b   1.000
_cell.length_c   1.000
_cell.angle_alpha   90.00
_cell.angle_beta   90.00
_cell.angle_gamma   90.00
#
_symmetry.space_group_name_H-M   'P 1'
#
loop_
_entity.id
_entity.type
_entity.pdbx_description
1 polymer ?
#
loop_
_entity_poly.entity_id
_entity_poly.type
_entity_poly.pdbx_seq_one_letter_code
_entity_poly.pdbx_strand_id
1 'polypeptide(L)'
;MIATLNKSKTALTINRQEFKLALGKIGTGIDKQIASLKKAKQSYDAAEIAREIISEANIFEAIIEGFNEAEGTNLKLADITNIDLAQGWLDEFVEKYSDI
;
A
#
# COMPACT_ATOMS: atom_id res chain seq x y z
N MET A 1 53.86 10.85 -31.10
CA MET A 1 54.07 9.47 -30.60
C MET A 1 52.73 8.77 -30.64
N ILE A 2 52.54 7.79 -31.53
CA ILE A 2 51.28 7.04 -31.65
C ILE A 2 51.42 5.80 -30.76
N ALA A 3 50.57 5.68 -29.73
CA ALA A 3 50.61 4.56 -28.81
C ALA A 3 49.99 3.32 -29.48
N THR A 4 50.83 2.36 -29.87
CA THR A 4 50.39 1.08 -30.40
C THR A 4 49.88 0.18 -29.26
N LEU A 5 48.59 -0.17 -29.30
CA LEU A 5 47.95 -1.10 -28.37
C LEU A 5 48.51 -2.52 -28.57
N ASN A 6 49.21 -3.03 -27.55
CA ASN A 6 49.78 -4.37 -27.54
C ASN A 6 48.69 -5.40 -27.19
N LYS A 7 48.30 -6.23 -28.17
CA LYS A 7 47.17 -7.19 -28.09
C LYS A 7 47.40 -8.42 -27.19
N SER A 8 48.50 -8.50 -26.42
CA SER A 8 48.87 -9.71 -25.67
C SER A 8 48.51 -9.75 -24.18
N LYS A 9 47.79 -8.75 -23.64
CA LYS A 9 47.41 -8.68 -22.22
C LYS A 9 45.90 -8.73 -21.97
N THR A 10 45.18 -9.60 -22.67
CA THR A 10 43.75 -9.85 -22.42
C THR A 10 43.51 -11.19 -21.73
N ALA A 11 44.32 -11.53 -20.73
CA ALA A 11 43.99 -12.60 -19.80
C ALA A 11 43.39 -11.96 -18.55
N LEU A 12 42.05 -11.98 -18.44
CA LEU A 12 41.35 -11.75 -17.18
C LEU A 12 41.70 -12.90 -16.21
N THR A 13 42.84 -12.81 -15.54
CA THR A 13 43.14 -13.67 -14.38
C THR A 13 42.32 -13.17 -13.20
N ILE A 14 41.05 -13.59 -13.13
CA ILE A 14 40.23 -13.38 -11.94
C ILE A 14 40.77 -14.31 -10.85
N ASN A 15 41.18 -13.74 -9.72
CA ASN A 15 41.59 -14.54 -8.57
C ASN A 15 40.35 -15.33 -8.06
N ARG A 16 40.48 -16.66 -7.89
CA ARG A 16 39.38 -17.51 -7.38
C ARG A 16 38.78 -16.97 -6.07
N GLN A 17 39.57 -16.32 -5.22
CA GLN A 17 39.09 -15.70 -3.98
C GLN A 17 38.21 -14.46 -4.25
N GLU A 18 38.59 -13.62 -5.21
CA GLU A 18 37.79 -12.45 -5.61
C GLU A 18 36.46 -12.87 -6.23
N PHE A 19 36.48 -13.93 -7.04
CA PHE A 19 35.25 -14.51 -7.59
C PHE A 19 34.33 -15.06 -6.49
N LYS A 20 34.89 -15.78 -5.50
CA LYS A 20 34.13 -16.29 -4.35
C LYS A 20 33.55 -15.16 -3.50
N LEU A 21 34.29 -14.07 -3.30
CA LEU A 21 33.82 -12.88 -2.61
C LEU A 21 32.68 -12.18 -3.36
N ALA A 22 32.78 -12.07 -4.69
CA ALA A 22 31.72 -11.50 -5.51
C ALA A 22 30.43 -12.34 -5.43
N LEU A 23 30.53 -13.66 -5.51
CA LEU A 23 29.39 -14.57 -5.31
C LEU A 23 28.78 -14.43 -3.92
N GLY A 24 29.62 -14.29 -2.88
CA GLY A 24 29.16 -14.03 -1.52
C GLY A 24 28.33 -12.75 -1.42
N LYS A 25 28.82 -11.65 -2.01
CA LYS A 25 28.09 -10.37 -2.06
C LYS A 25 26.76 -10.48 -2.79
N ILE A 26 26.71 -11.25 -3.89
CA ILE A 26 25.47 -11.51 -4.64
C ILE A 26 24.48 -12.28 -3.76
N GLY A 27 24.91 -13.35 -3.08
CA GLY A 27 24.07 -14.10 -2.15
C GLY A 27 23.47 -13.21 -1.07
N THR A 28 24.30 -12.37 -0.43
CA THR A 28 23.82 -11.42 0.59
C THR A 28 22.85 -10.37 0.02
N GLY A 29 23.06 -9.95 -1.23
CA GLY A 29 22.14 -9.04 -1.93
C GLY A 29 20.78 -9.68 -2.20
N ILE A 30 20.76 -10.95 -2.60
CA ILE A 30 19.54 -11.73 -2.82
C ILE A 30 18.78 -11.92 -1.51
N ASP A 31 19.46 -12.27 -0.42
CA ASP A 31 18.84 -12.43 0.90
C ASP A 31 18.14 -11.15 1.36
N LYS A 32 18.78 -9.99 1.16
CA LYS A 32 18.18 -8.68 1.46
C LYS A 32 16.93 -8.42 0.62
N GLN A 33 16.97 -8.71 -0.68
CA GLN A 33 15.80 -8.54 -1.56
C GLN A 33 14.64 -9.45 -1.14
N ILE A 34 14.92 -10.70 -0.80
CA ILE A 34 13.90 -11.65 -0.30
C ILE A 34 13.26 -11.13 1.00
N ALA A 35 14.05 -10.61 1.93
CA ALA A 35 13.54 -10.05 3.17
C ALA A 35 12.65 -8.82 2.93
N SER A 36 13.07 -7.91 2.05
CA SER A 36 12.26 -6.74 1.64
C SER A 36 10.93 -7.15 1.00
N LEU A 37 10.93 -8.14 0.11
CA LEU A 37 9.72 -8.66 -0.53
C LEU A 37 8.77 -9.32 0.48
N LYS A 38 9.31 -10.11 1.43
CA LYS A 38 8.50 -10.68 2.52
C LYS A 38 7.86 -9.60 3.39
N LYS A 39 8.61 -8.56 3.74
CA LYS A 39 8.10 -7.43 4.53
C LYS A 39 7.01 -6.66 3.79
N ALA A 40 7.20 -6.39 2.49
CA ALA A 40 6.20 -5.75 1.64
C ALA A 40 4.93 -6.59 1.47
N LYS A 41 5.05 -7.93 1.44
CA LYS A 41 3.91 -8.84 1.46
C LYS A 41 3.19 -8.84 2.80
N GLN A 42 3.92 -8.77 3.91
CA GLN A 42 3.33 -8.72 5.26
C GLN A 42 2.64 -7.39 5.56
N SER A 43 3.08 -6.27 4.98
CA SER A 43 2.35 -4.99 5.04
C SER A 43 1.05 -4.99 4.22
N TYR A 44 0.73 -6.10 3.55
CA TYR A 44 -0.52 -6.33 2.84
C TYR A 44 -1.23 -7.53 3.50
N ASP A 45 -1.41 -7.50 4.83
CA ASP A 45 -2.28 -8.47 5.49
C ASP A 45 -3.72 -8.16 5.08
N ALA A 46 -4.26 -8.96 4.16
CA ALA A 46 -5.64 -8.84 3.71
C ALA A 46 -6.64 -8.89 4.88
N ALA A 47 -6.30 -9.55 5.99
CA ALA A 47 -7.15 -9.57 7.17
C ALA A 47 -7.11 -8.24 7.95
N GLU A 48 -5.98 -7.52 7.94
CA GLU A 48 -5.86 -6.19 8.53
C GLU A 48 -6.65 -5.16 7.71
N ILE A 49 -6.45 -5.16 6.39
CA ILE A 49 -7.21 -4.32 5.46
C ILE A 49 -8.72 -4.60 5.58
N ALA A 50 -9.12 -5.87 5.67
CA ALA A 50 -10.52 -6.22 5.86
C ALA A 50 -11.07 -5.71 7.21
N ARG A 51 -10.28 -5.77 8.29
CA ARG A 51 -10.69 -5.23 9.60
C ARG A 51 -10.89 -3.72 9.56
N GLU A 52 -10.01 -2.98 8.88
CA GLU A 52 -10.14 -1.53 8.70
C GLU A 52 -11.40 -1.18 7.89
N ILE A 53 -11.62 -1.84 6.74
CA ILE A 53 -12.80 -1.63 5.90
C ILE A 53 -14.10 -1.93 6.66
N ILE A 54 -14.13 -3.01 7.45
CA ILE A 54 -15.29 -3.35 8.28
C ILE A 54 -15.50 -2.29 9.37
N SER A 55 -14.42 -1.80 9.99
CA SER A 55 -14.51 -0.74 11.00
C SER A 55 -15.09 0.54 10.42
N GLU A 56 -14.67 0.93 9.21
CA GLU A 56 -15.21 2.10 8.51
C GLU A 56 -16.69 1.92 8.16
N ALA A 57 -17.07 0.75 7.62
CA ALA A 57 -18.47 0.44 7.30
C ALA A 57 -19.39 0.51 8.53
N ASN A 58 -18.92 0.05 9.69
CA ASN A 58 -19.67 0.10 10.94
C ASN A 58 -19.92 1.55 11.42
N ILE A 59 -18.99 2.48 11.18
CA ILE A 59 -19.17 3.89 11.51
C ILE A 59 -20.28 4.50 10.64
N PHE A 60 -20.30 4.16 9.35
CA PHE A 60 -21.37 4.62 8.46
C PHE A 60 -22.73 4.05 8.84
N GLU A 61 -22.81 2.77 9.27
CA GLU A 61 -24.07 2.23 9.77
C GLU A 61 -24.58 2.97 11.01
N ALA A 62 -23.70 3.30 11.97
CA ALA A 62 -24.10 4.06 13.16
C ALA A 62 -24.62 5.48 12.82
N ILE A 63 -24.05 6.13 11.80
CA ILE A 63 -24.53 7.43 11.30
C ILE A 63 -25.92 7.30 10.68
N ILE A 64 -26.12 6.28 9.83
CA ILE A 64 -27.41 6.00 9.20
C ILE A 64 -28.48 5.69 10.24
N GLU A 65 -28.15 4.92 11.27
CA GLU A 65 -29.06 4.64 12.38
C GLU A 65 -29.48 5.94 13.08
N GLY A 66 -28.52 6.80 13.43
CA GLY A 66 -28.82 8.11 14.04
C GLY A 66 -29.69 9.01 13.13
N PHE A 67 -29.46 8.99 11.82
CA PHE A 67 -30.27 9.74 10.87
C PHE A 67 -31.69 9.15 10.71
N ASN A 68 -31.81 7.83 10.61
CA ASN A 68 -33.09 7.13 10.54
C ASN A 68 -33.94 7.41 11.79
N GLU A 69 -33.32 7.41 12.97
CA GLU A 69 -33.98 7.76 14.24
C GLU A 69 -34.43 9.21 14.29
N ALA A 70 -33.59 10.16 13.82
CA ALA A 70 -33.89 11.59 13.87
C ALA A 70 -34.96 12.01 12.87
N GLU A 71 -34.91 11.49 11.64
CA GLU A 71 -35.73 11.93 10.52
C GLU A 71 -36.87 10.94 10.19
N GLY A 72 -37.00 9.84 10.93
CA GLY A 72 -38.05 8.83 10.73
C GLY A 72 -37.91 8.10 9.39
N THR A 73 -36.68 7.91 8.94
CA THR A 73 -36.35 7.27 7.65
C THR A 73 -35.94 5.79 7.84
N ASN A 74 -35.68 5.09 6.74
CA ASN A 74 -35.28 3.67 6.75
C ASN A 74 -34.21 3.39 5.69
N LEU A 75 -33.18 4.24 5.67
CA LEU A 75 -32.03 4.13 4.78
C LEU A 75 -31.15 2.95 5.23
N LYS A 76 -30.56 2.25 4.26
CA LYS A 76 -29.51 1.25 4.48
C LYS A 76 -28.19 1.73 3.90
N LEU A 77 -27.08 1.17 4.38
CA LEU A 77 -25.75 1.44 3.82
C LEU A 77 -25.70 1.22 2.30
N ALA A 78 -26.42 0.22 1.79
CA ALA A 78 -26.55 -0.05 0.36
C ALA A 78 -27.22 1.10 -0.43
N ASP A 79 -28.14 1.84 0.19
CA ASP A 79 -28.89 2.93 -0.45
C ASP A 79 -28.04 4.21 -0.58
N ILE A 80 -27.01 4.37 0.26
CA ILE A 80 -26.00 5.45 0.19
C ILE A 80 -24.70 5.07 -0.52
N THR A 81 -24.60 3.86 -1.10
CA THR A 81 -23.43 3.49 -1.92
C THR A 81 -23.26 4.35 -3.19
N ASN A 82 -24.24 5.21 -3.50
CA ASN A 82 -24.02 6.34 -4.41
C ASN A 82 -23.31 7.47 -3.65
N ILE A 83 -21.97 7.46 -3.68
CA ILE A 83 -21.09 8.43 -3.00
C ILE A 83 -21.50 9.88 -3.28
N ASP A 84 -21.94 10.20 -4.50
CA ASP A 84 -22.34 11.57 -4.87
C ASP A 84 -23.61 12.00 -4.11
N LEU A 85 -24.53 11.07 -3.89
CA LEU A 85 -25.76 11.32 -3.14
C LEU A 85 -25.48 11.39 -1.63
N ALA A 86 -24.62 10.51 -1.13
CA ALA A 86 -24.21 10.48 0.27
C ALA A 86 -23.44 11.75 0.68
N GLN A 87 -22.58 12.26 -0.20
CA GLN A 87 -21.86 13.52 0.03
C GLN A 87 -22.85 14.69 0.11
N GLY A 88 -23.86 14.74 -0.77
CA GLY A 88 -24.89 15.77 -0.72
C GLY A 88 -25.69 15.80 0.59
N TRP A 89 -26.07 14.63 1.11
CA TRP A 89 -26.77 14.54 2.41
C TRP A 89 -25.88 14.92 3.60
N LEU A 90 -24.59 14.57 3.56
CA LEU A 90 -23.63 14.99 4.58
C LEU A 90 -23.40 16.49 4.56
N ASP A 91 -23.29 17.09 3.38
CA ASP A 91 -23.13 18.54 3.23
C ASP A 91 -24.35 19.30 3.77
N GLU A 92 -25.58 18.86 3.43
CA GLU A 92 -26.83 19.42 3.95
C GLU A 92 -26.96 19.26 5.47
N PHE A 93 -26.56 18.09 6.01
CA PHE A 93 -26.56 17.85 7.44
C PHE A 93 -25.56 18.76 8.16
N VAL A 94 -24.32 18.84 7.67
CA VAL A 94 -23.28 19.70 8.27
C VAL A 94 -23.72 21.17 8.24
N GLU A 95 -24.31 21.65 7.14
CA GLU A 95 -24.83 23.01 7.01
C GLU A 95 -25.96 23.31 8.00
N LYS A 96 -26.87 22.35 8.22
CA LYS A 96 -27.99 22.49 9.18
C LYS A 96 -27.52 22.64 10.63
N TYR A 97 -26.37 22.06 10.98
CA TYR A 97 -25.85 22.04 12.36
C TYR A 97 -24.58 22.87 12.56
N SER A 98 -24.03 23.51 11.52
CA SER A 98 -22.83 24.35 11.61
C SER A 98 -23.07 25.72 12.26
N ASP A 99 -24.34 26.13 12.37
CA ASP A 99 -24.76 27.41 12.97
C ASP A 99 -25.20 27.29 14.45
N ILE A 100 -24.90 26.16 15.10
CA ILE A 100 -25.14 25.93 16.54
C ILE A 100 -23.84 26.06 17.33
#